data_AF-A0A9Q7E9F4-F1
#
_entry.id   AF-A0A9Q7E9F4-F1
#
_cell.length_a   1.000
_cell.length_b   1.000
_cell.length_c   1.000
_cell.angle_alpha   90.00
_cell.angle_beta   90.00
_cell.angle_gamma   90.00
#
_symmetry.space_group_name_H-M   'P 1'
#
loop_
_entity.id
_entity.type
_entity.pdbx_description
1 polymer ?
#
loop_
_entity_poly.entity_id
_entity_poly.type
_entity_poly.pdbx_seq_one_letter_code
_entity_poly.pdbx_strand_id
1 'polypeptide(L)'
;MKIKIIQTSLLFLIGNVIYSQEPLSIVNSGTLSIAPESFISFNGTFENQVSGDVTNDGTVMYYHDFINNGGYGLTKGSTTSNTIFTVEGLPTTAKQITGNEIASFYNVIFDSPVSKVAFDLKNNIDASGLVDFQNGIILVDSTYNPVTKVSHGMFTFKKGGKAQSMGDASHIQGAVEKIGNEVFIYPIGDSERYRPARISASKADGDVFLGQYVYNDAAFFKARTNTVGVIKAINDQEYWIIDKGNNEQSDVLLTLTWDESTTAANVLTNPEEELHIVRWDAKQQIWVDEGGVVDMSTKEVTTIGTVKGYGFFTLGTVNKDWVLDGDIVIYNLVTPDGDGKNDYFIIDNIKNYPNNKVEIFNRWGARVYETRGYDPHGDGSTNVFRGYSEGKVTVDKGTKLSSGTYYYVITYEYTDSNGSRMIKKAANLHLETN
;
A
#
# COMPACT_ATOMS: atom_id res chain seq x y z
N MET A 1 -0.40 -41.31 -20.26
CA MET A 1 0.16 -41.00 -18.94
C MET A 1 0.05 -42.23 -18.05
N LYS A 2 1.14 -42.97 -17.83
CA LYS A 2 1.16 -44.08 -16.87
C LYS A 2 1.39 -43.48 -15.49
N ILE A 3 0.33 -43.27 -14.72
CA ILE A 3 0.45 -42.97 -13.29
C ILE A 3 0.96 -44.26 -12.64
N LYS A 4 2.22 -44.27 -12.22
CA LYS A 4 2.81 -45.40 -11.50
C LYS A 4 2.69 -45.10 -10.02
N ILE A 5 1.55 -45.44 -9.42
CA ILE A 5 1.42 -45.51 -7.96
C ILE A 5 2.13 -46.79 -7.54
N ILE A 6 3.34 -46.69 -6.99
CA ILE A 6 3.99 -47.81 -6.32
C ILE A 6 3.54 -47.76 -4.86
N GLN A 7 2.43 -48.42 -4.55
CA GLN A 7 2.14 -48.84 -3.18
C GLN A 7 2.74 -50.23 -2.98
N THR A 8 3.80 -50.30 -2.19
CA THR A 8 4.25 -51.54 -1.58
C THR A 8 4.02 -51.42 -0.08
N SER A 9 2.91 -51.97 0.38
CA SER A 9 2.64 -52.19 1.81
C SER A 9 2.71 -53.69 2.07
N LEU A 10 3.78 -54.12 2.73
CA LEU A 10 3.96 -55.48 3.21
C LEU A 10 3.22 -55.59 4.56
N LEU A 11 2.16 -56.39 4.60
CA LEU A 11 1.36 -56.62 5.80
C LEU A 11 2.01 -57.73 6.64
N PHE A 12 2.58 -57.37 7.79
CA PHE A 12 2.84 -58.31 8.89
C PHE A 12 2.03 -57.86 10.11
N LEU A 13 1.02 -58.64 10.47
CA LEU A 13 0.21 -58.45 11.66
C LEU A 13 0.81 -59.31 12.78
N ILE A 14 1.56 -58.73 13.73
CA ILE A 14 1.56 -59.06 15.19
C ILE A 14 2.28 -57.91 15.95
N GLY A 15 1.62 -57.34 16.96
CA GLY A 15 2.24 -56.49 18.00
C GLY A 15 1.85 -55.02 17.91
N ASN A 16 1.53 -54.40 19.06
CA ASN A 16 1.12 -53.00 19.16
C ASN A 16 2.14 -52.07 18.47
N VAL A 17 1.76 -51.53 17.31
CA VAL A 17 2.50 -50.47 16.63
C VAL A 17 1.64 -49.21 16.69
N ILE A 18 2.19 -48.17 17.30
CA ILE A 18 1.69 -46.80 17.14
C ILE A 18 1.88 -46.46 15.66
N TYR A 19 0.79 -46.36 14.91
CA TYR A 19 0.84 -45.80 13.56
C TYR A 19 1.05 -44.29 13.69
N SER A 20 2.30 -43.85 13.62
CA SER A 20 2.59 -42.56 13.02
C SER A 20 2.52 -42.79 11.51
N GLN A 21 1.42 -42.38 10.88
CA GLN A 21 1.47 -42.17 9.44
C GLN A 21 2.41 -40.98 9.23
N GLU A 22 3.51 -41.19 8.50
CA GLU A 22 4.29 -40.08 7.95
C GLU A 22 3.34 -39.14 7.20
N PRO A 23 3.47 -37.81 7.33
CA PRO A 23 2.66 -36.90 6.52
C PRO A 23 2.85 -37.24 5.04
N LEU A 24 1.75 -37.48 4.34
CA LEU A 24 1.77 -37.84 2.93
C LEU A 24 2.43 -36.70 2.15
N SER A 25 3.65 -36.91 1.64
CA SER A 25 4.34 -35.95 0.77
C SER A 25 4.10 -36.30 -0.70
N ILE A 26 3.77 -35.29 -1.50
CA ILE A 26 3.55 -35.38 -2.95
C ILE A 26 4.68 -34.62 -3.61
N VAL A 27 5.61 -35.37 -4.20
CA VAL A 27 6.87 -34.84 -4.73
C VAL A 27 6.79 -34.73 -6.25
N ASN A 28 7.03 -33.53 -6.78
CA ASN A 28 7.29 -33.29 -8.20
C ASN A 28 8.80 -33.19 -8.44
N SER A 29 9.33 -34.09 -9.27
CA SER A 29 10.73 -34.10 -9.70
C SER A 29 10.89 -33.95 -11.22
N GLY A 30 9.82 -33.60 -11.93
CA GLY A 30 9.78 -33.42 -13.39
C GLY A 30 8.76 -32.35 -13.78
N THR A 31 8.10 -32.51 -14.94
CA THR A 31 7.12 -31.54 -15.41
C THR A 31 5.70 -31.88 -14.92
N LEU A 32 5.05 -30.91 -14.29
CA LEU A 32 3.64 -30.92 -13.94
C LEU A 32 2.93 -29.75 -14.63
N SER A 33 2.06 -30.04 -15.59
CA SER A 33 1.25 -29.03 -16.29
C SER A 33 -0.21 -29.18 -15.94
N ILE A 34 -0.83 -28.13 -15.42
CA ILE A 34 -2.26 -28.03 -15.15
C ILE A 34 -2.86 -27.11 -16.22
N ALA A 35 -3.67 -27.68 -17.10
CA ALA A 35 -4.31 -26.94 -18.19
C ALA A 35 -5.44 -26.01 -17.68
N PRO A 36 -5.84 -25.00 -18.47
CA PRO A 36 -7.04 -24.21 -18.18
C PRO A 36 -8.26 -25.09 -17.88
N GLU A 37 -9.16 -24.59 -17.02
CA GLU A 37 -10.39 -25.26 -16.58
C GLU A 37 -10.18 -26.59 -15.82
N SER A 38 -8.94 -27.04 -15.64
CA SER A 38 -8.61 -28.21 -14.81
C SER A 38 -8.61 -27.83 -13.33
N PHE A 39 -8.98 -28.80 -12.49
CA PHE A 39 -8.90 -28.67 -11.03
C PHE A 39 -8.08 -29.82 -10.46
N ILE A 40 -7.06 -29.50 -9.67
CA ILE A 40 -6.27 -30.46 -8.92
C ILE A 40 -6.19 -30.02 -7.45
N SER A 41 -6.19 -30.99 -6.54
CA SER A 41 -5.95 -30.74 -5.12
C SER A 41 -4.90 -31.68 -4.57
N PHE A 42 -4.06 -31.16 -3.68
CA PHE A 42 -3.02 -31.89 -2.98
C PHE A 42 -3.40 -32.00 -1.50
N ASN A 43 -3.84 -33.19 -1.10
CA ASN A 43 -4.20 -33.50 0.28
C ASN A 43 -3.00 -34.03 1.10
N GLY A 44 -1.82 -33.52 0.78
CA GLY A 44 -0.55 -33.83 1.44
C GLY A 44 0.42 -32.67 1.23
N THR A 45 1.57 -32.69 1.89
CA THR A 45 2.62 -31.68 1.66
C THR A 45 3.05 -31.77 0.20
N PHE A 46 3.00 -30.65 -0.52
CA PHE A 46 3.47 -30.59 -1.89
C PHE A 46 4.92 -30.12 -1.92
N GLU A 47 5.79 -30.89 -2.55
CA GLU A 47 7.20 -30.55 -2.74
C GLU A 47 7.56 -30.52 -4.22
N ASN A 48 7.80 -29.32 -4.76
CA ASN A 48 8.43 -29.14 -6.06
C ASN A 48 9.95 -29.11 -5.87
N GLN A 49 10.63 -30.16 -6.31
CA GLN A 49 12.09 -30.27 -6.15
C GLN A 49 12.83 -29.37 -7.14
N VAL A 50 14.15 -29.25 -6.96
CA VAL A 50 15.02 -28.45 -7.85
C VAL A 50 14.91 -28.87 -9.33
N SER A 51 14.67 -30.15 -9.61
CA SER A 51 14.46 -30.65 -10.98
C SER A 51 13.00 -30.55 -11.45
N GLY A 52 12.09 -30.14 -10.58
CA GLY A 52 10.67 -30.01 -10.85
C GLY A 52 10.34 -28.68 -11.54
N ASP A 53 9.38 -28.73 -12.45
CA ASP A 53 8.83 -27.59 -13.15
C ASP A 53 7.30 -27.68 -13.19
N VAL A 54 6.63 -26.69 -12.61
CA VAL A 54 5.16 -26.61 -12.52
C VAL A 54 4.66 -25.47 -13.40
N THR A 55 3.75 -25.78 -14.32
CA THR A 55 2.98 -24.79 -15.07
C THR A 55 1.51 -24.91 -14.67
N ASN A 56 0.99 -23.93 -13.93
CA ASN A 56 -0.40 -23.87 -13.53
C ASN A 56 -1.19 -22.85 -14.35
N ASP A 57 -2.01 -23.31 -15.29
CA ASP A 57 -3.01 -22.51 -15.99
C ASP A 57 -4.45 -22.83 -15.57
N GLY A 58 -4.65 -23.79 -14.66
CA GLY A 58 -5.95 -24.18 -14.13
C GLY A 58 -6.12 -23.75 -12.67
N THR A 59 -6.80 -24.58 -11.88
CA THR A 59 -6.98 -24.38 -10.43
C THR A 59 -6.23 -25.44 -9.65
N VAL A 60 -5.38 -25.01 -8.71
CA VAL A 60 -4.64 -25.89 -7.80
C VAL A 60 -4.98 -25.54 -6.36
N MET A 61 -5.27 -26.55 -5.54
CA MET A 61 -5.52 -26.38 -4.11
C MET A 61 -4.50 -27.15 -3.26
N TYR A 62 -3.91 -26.49 -2.27
CA TYR A 62 -2.95 -27.09 -1.34
C TYR A 62 -3.53 -27.09 0.09
N TYR A 63 -3.78 -28.29 0.64
CA TYR A 63 -4.32 -28.44 2.01
C TYR A 63 -3.22 -28.44 3.09
N HIS A 64 -2.02 -28.92 2.77
CA HIS A 64 -0.86 -28.94 3.69
C HIS A 64 0.31 -28.12 3.13
N ASP A 65 1.48 -28.20 3.76
CA ASP A 65 2.64 -27.37 3.46
C ASP A 65 3.00 -27.37 1.96
N PHE A 66 3.48 -26.23 1.50
CA PHE A 66 3.92 -26.00 0.13
C PHE A 66 5.42 -25.73 0.14
N ILE A 67 6.17 -26.51 -0.61
CA ILE A 67 7.63 -26.40 -0.68
C ILE A 67 8.02 -26.23 -2.16
N ASN A 68 8.63 -25.09 -2.53
CA ASN A 68 9.06 -24.82 -3.90
C ASN A 68 10.57 -24.56 -4.03
N ASN A 69 11.29 -25.56 -4.54
CA ASN A 69 12.71 -25.44 -4.85
C ASN A 69 13.02 -25.50 -6.35
N GLY A 70 11.99 -25.63 -7.20
CA GLY A 70 12.09 -25.69 -8.65
C GLY A 70 11.28 -24.60 -9.36
N GLY A 71 11.13 -24.75 -10.67
CA GLY A 71 10.32 -23.84 -11.48
C GLY A 71 8.85 -23.93 -11.10
N TYR A 72 8.21 -22.78 -10.83
CA TYR A 72 6.77 -22.72 -10.60
C TYR A 72 6.19 -21.45 -11.21
N GLY A 73 5.33 -21.62 -12.19
CA GLY A 73 4.69 -20.50 -12.88
C GLY A 73 3.48 -20.92 -13.68
N LEU A 74 3.24 -20.18 -14.75
CA LEU A 74 2.10 -20.28 -15.64
C LEU A 74 2.54 -20.00 -17.07
N THR A 75 1.71 -20.36 -18.05
CA THR A 75 1.99 -20.01 -19.44
C THR A 75 2.02 -18.49 -19.59
N LYS A 76 3.02 -17.96 -20.32
CA LYS A 76 3.18 -16.50 -20.49
C LYS A 76 1.89 -15.86 -21.03
N GLY A 77 1.37 -14.87 -20.30
CA GLY A 77 0.16 -14.14 -20.66
C GLY A 77 -1.16 -14.84 -20.25
N SER A 78 -1.08 -16.02 -19.64
CA SER A 78 -2.22 -16.70 -19.04
C SER A 78 -2.78 -15.92 -17.86
N THR A 79 -4.10 -15.87 -17.76
CA THR A 79 -4.85 -15.22 -16.67
C THR A 79 -5.81 -16.18 -15.96
N THR A 80 -5.77 -17.47 -16.31
CA THR A 80 -6.70 -18.49 -15.82
C THR A 80 -6.18 -19.24 -14.59
N SER A 81 -4.90 -19.02 -14.25
CA SER A 81 -4.23 -19.65 -13.10
C SER A 81 -4.85 -19.20 -11.79
N ASN A 82 -5.38 -20.16 -11.02
CA ASN A 82 -5.85 -19.98 -9.65
C ASN A 82 -5.10 -20.93 -8.73
N THR A 83 -4.57 -20.40 -7.63
CA THR A 83 -3.98 -21.19 -6.55
C THR A 83 -4.74 -20.93 -5.26
N ILE A 84 -5.09 -22.00 -4.53
CA ILE A 84 -5.79 -21.91 -3.25
C ILE A 84 -4.90 -22.51 -2.18
N PHE A 85 -4.44 -21.67 -1.25
CA PHE A 85 -3.84 -22.12 -0.01
C PHE A 85 -4.92 -22.17 1.05
N THR A 86 -5.30 -23.38 1.45
CA THR A 86 -6.27 -23.61 2.51
C THR A 86 -5.66 -24.42 3.65
N VAL A 87 -6.30 -24.41 4.81
CA VAL A 87 -5.91 -25.20 5.98
C VAL A 87 -7.10 -25.99 6.50
N GLU A 88 -6.92 -27.28 6.76
CA GLU A 88 -7.99 -28.13 7.31
C GLU A 88 -8.03 -28.08 8.84
N GLY A 89 -9.24 -28.19 9.39
CA GLY A 89 -9.46 -28.33 10.84
C GLY A 89 -9.13 -27.07 11.64
N LEU A 90 -8.67 -27.22 12.88
CA LEU A 90 -8.19 -26.09 13.70
C LEU A 90 -6.70 -26.30 13.95
N PRO A 91 -5.83 -25.87 13.02
CA PRO A 91 -4.41 -26.13 13.11
C PRO A 91 -3.81 -25.43 14.33
N THR A 92 -2.89 -26.10 15.03
CA THR A 92 -2.13 -25.49 16.13
C THR A 92 -0.88 -24.73 15.66
N THR A 93 -0.51 -24.89 14.39
CA THR A 93 0.66 -24.29 13.76
C THR A 93 0.28 -23.74 12.39
N ALA A 94 0.91 -22.64 11.99
CA ALA A 94 0.72 -22.08 10.65
C ALA A 94 1.22 -23.03 9.56
N LYS A 95 0.47 -23.09 8.45
CA LYS A 95 0.86 -23.79 7.22
C LYS A 95 2.16 -23.20 6.69
N GLN A 96 3.14 -24.03 6.40
CA GLN A 96 4.43 -23.57 5.91
C GLN A 96 4.37 -23.40 4.39
N ILE A 97 4.80 -22.23 3.90
CA ILE A 97 5.01 -21.94 2.47
C ILE A 97 6.49 -21.62 2.32
N THR A 98 7.28 -22.62 1.95
CA THR A 98 8.75 -22.60 2.02
C THR A 98 9.39 -22.92 0.67
N GLY A 99 10.69 -22.71 0.57
CA GLY A 99 11.46 -23.00 -0.64
C GLY A 99 12.44 -21.89 -1.00
N ASN A 100 13.23 -22.13 -2.04
CA ASN A 100 14.28 -21.22 -2.49
C ASN A 100 14.06 -20.70 -3.91
N GLU A 101 12.99 -21.11 -4.59
CA GLU A 101 12.63 -20.62 -5.92
C GLU A 101 11.32 -19.83 -5.87
N ILE A 102 11.24 -18.77 -6.66
CA ILE A 102 10.04 -17.94 -6.74
C ILE A 102 8.87 -18.78 -7.28
N ALA A 103 7.74 -18.75 -6.58
CA ALA A 103 6.49 -19.31 -7.09
C ALA A 103 5.61 -18.18 -7.68
N SER A 104 5.45 -18.19 -9.00
CA SER A 104 4.67 -17.20 -9.73
C SER A 104 3.22 -17.64 -9.89
N PHE A 105 2.29 -16.77 -9.51
CA PHE A 105 0.85 -16.99 -9.57
C PHE A 105 0.16 -15.88 -10.35
N TYR A 106 -1.01 -16.20 -10.93
CA TYR A 106 -1.94 -15.16 -11.38
C TYR A 106 -2.88 -14.79 -10.24
N ASN A 107 -3.89 -15.62 -9.96
CA ASN A 107 -4.77 -15.44 -8.81
C ASN A 107 -4.36 -16.35 -7.65
N VAL A 108 -4.45 -15.86 -6.42
CA VAL A 108 -4.17 -16.62 -5.20
C VAL A 108 -5.28 -16.38 -4.18
N ILE A 109 -5.77 -17.45 -3.55
CA ILE A 109 -6.75 -17.38 -2.47
C ILE A 109 -6.10 -17.94 -1.21
N PHE A 110 -6.16 -17.17 -0.12
CA PHE A 110 -5.78 -17.61 1.21
C PHE A 110 -7.04 -17.73 2.06
N ASP A 111 -7.34 -18.96 2.48
CA ASP A 111 -8.51 -19.24 3.30
C ASP A 111 -8.12 -20.14 4.47
N SER A 112 -8.56 -19.76 5.67
CA SER A 112 -8.24 -20.48 6.88
C SER A 112 -9.43 -20.50 7.83
N PRO A 113 -9.67 -21.59 8.55
CA PRO A 113 -10.65 -21.62 9.64
C PRO A 113 -10.20 -20.81 10.87
N VAL A 114 -8.94 -20.36 10.93
CA VAL A 114 -8.42 -19.51 12.00
C VAL A 114 -8.19 -18.08 11.52
N SER A 115 -8.53 -17.11 12.35
CA SER A 115 -8.38 -15.67 12.09
C SER A 115 -7.02 -15.10 12.54
N LYS A 116 -6.05 -15.98 12.84
CA LYS A 116 -4.70 -15.63 13.32
C LYS A 116 -3.67 -15.96 12.24
N VAL A 117 -2.38 -15.91 12.58
CA VAL A 117 -1.30 -16.40 11.70
C VAL A 117 -1.60 -17.84 11.29
N ALA A 118 -2.03 -17.99 10.03
CA ALA A 118 -2.46 -19.24 9.42
C ALA A 118 -1.43 -19.73 8.39
N PHE A 119 -0.66 -18.82 7.82
CA PHE A 119 0.34 -19.08 6.79
C PHE A 119 1.67 -18.47 7.21
N ASP A 120 2.73 -19.26 7.17
CA ASP A 120 4.10 -18.85 7.45
C ASP A 120 4.88 -18.87 6.13
N LEU A 121 5.07 -17.69 5.55
CA LEU A 121 5.65 -17.47 4.23
C LEU A 121 7.15 -17.25 4.33
N LYS A 122 7.90 -18.25 3.87
CA LYS A 122 9.37 -18.24 3.73
C LYS A 122 9.84 -18.43 2.28
N ASN A 123 8.95 -18.83 1.38
CA ASN A 123 9.15 -18.81 -0.06
C ASN A 123 8.82 -17.42 -0.63
N ASN A 124 9.56 -16.97 -1.64
CA ASN A 124 9.18 -15.76 -2.37
C ASN A 124 8.04 -16.09 -3.35
N ILE A 125 7.00 -15.25 -3.37
CA ILE A 125 5.84 -15.45 -4.24
C ILE A 125 5.47 -14.16 -4.97
N ASP A 126 5.04 -14.33 -6.21
CA ASP A 126 4.70 -13.22 -7.10
C ASP A 126 3.26 -13.43 -7.56
N ALA A 127 2.41 -12.41 -7.44
CA ALA A 127 1.02 -12.44 -7.91
C ALA A 127 0.77 -11.33 -8.94
N SER A 128 0.26 -11.69 -10.12
CA SER A 128 -0.06 -10.74 -11.20
C SER A 128 -1.56 -10.45 -11.37
N GLY A 129 -2.42 -11.18 -10.65
CA GLY A 129 -3.87 -11.06 -10.69
C GLY A 129 -4.45 -10.76 -9.30
N LEU A 130 -5.55 -11.40 -8.95
CA LEU A 130 -6.26 -11.16 -7.70
C LEU A 130 -5.70 -12.02 -6.56
N VAL A 131 -5.36 -11.39 -5.45
CA VAL A 131 -5.08 -12.06 -4.18
C VAL A 131 -6.25 -11.85 -3.24
N ASP A 132 -6.95 -12.93 -2.91
CA ASP A 132 -8.13 -12.92 -2.04
C ASP A 132 -7.75 -13.39 -0.63
N PHE A 133 -7.88 -12.50 0.34
CA PHE A 133 -7.58 -12.75 1.75
C PHE A 133 -8.89 -13.13 2.47
N GLN A 134 -9.41 -14.33 2.26
CA GLN A 134 -10.72 -14.71 2.81
C GLN A 134 -10.68 -14.81 4.33
N ASN A 135 -9.67 -15.49 4.87
CA ASN A 135 -9.40 -15.54 6.31
C ASN A 135 -7.99 -16.06 6.60
N GLY A 136 -7.42 -15.63 7.73
CA GLY A 136 -6.09 -16.01 8.19
C GLY A 136 -5.01 -14.99 7.79
N ILE A 137 -4.07 -14.79 8.71
CA ILE A 137 -2.95 -13.86 8.55
C ILE A 137 -1.77 -14.61 7.91
N ILE A 138 -1.12 -13.95 6.95
CA ILE A 138 0.12 -14.42 6.34
C ILE A 138 1.29 -13.73 7.04
N LEU A 139 2.10 -14.50 7.77
CA LEU A 139 3.34 -14.01 8.35
C LEU A 139 4.45 -14.11 7.31
N VAL A 140 5.10 -12.99 7.01
CA VAL A 140 6.20 -12.92 6.04
C VAL A 140 7.52 -12.89 6.78
N ASP A 141 8.38 -13.88 6.52
CA ASP A 141 9.73 -13.92 7.07
C ASP A 141 10.68 -13.07 6.22
N SER A 142 10.83 -11.78 6.52
CA SER A 142 11.71 -10.89 5.76
C SER A 142 13.21 -11.03 6.09
N THR A 143 13.64 -12.07 6.82
CA THR A 143 15.06 -12.24 7.17
C THR A 143 15.92 -12.60 5.95
N TYR A 144 17.22 -12.29 5.97
CA TYR A 144 18.10 -12.58 4.84
C TYR A 144 18.29 -14.11 4.63
N ASN A 145 18.01 -14.58 3.42
CA ASN A 145 18.26 -15.96 3.02
C ASN A 145 19.69 -16.11 2.44
N PRO A 146 20.58 -16.87 3.09
CA PRO A 146 21.95 -17.04 2.63
C PRO A 146 22.08 -17.87 1.35
N VAL A 147 21.05 -18.63 0.97
CA VAL A 147 21.01 -19.45 -0.24
C VAL A 147 20.69 -18.58 -1.45
N THR A 148 19.56 -17.87 -1.43
CA THR A 148 19.05 -17.09 -2.56
C THR A 148 19.65 -15.68 -2.64
N LYS A 149 20.35 -15.23 -1.59
CA LYS A 149 20.94 -13.88 -1.47
C LYS A 149 19.93 -12.74 -1.47
N VAL A 150 18.65 -13.05 -1.25
CA VAL A 150 17.55 -12.10 -1.03
C VAL A 150 16.89 -12.43 0.30
N SER A 151 15.77 -11.80 0.66
CA SER A 151 15.03 -12.20 1.85
C SER A 151 14.46 -13.63 1.69
N HIS A 152 14.31 -14.34 2.80
CA HIS A 152 13.21 -15.27 2.96
C HIS A 152 11.91 -14.52 2.69
N GLY A 153 10.83 -15.23 2.38
CA GLY A 153 9.47 -14.69 2.35
C GLY A 153 9.34 -13.26 1.81
N MET A 154 8.98 -13.12 0.54
CA MET A 154 8.54 -11.87 -0.04
C MET A 154 7.22 -12.11 -0.76
N PHE A 155 6.23 -11.29 -0.47
CA PHE A 155 4.99 -11.27 -1.22
C PHE A 155 5.03 -10.09 -2.19
N THR A 156 5.23 -10.39 -3.47
CA THR A 156 5.28 -9.38 -4.53
C THR A 156 3.99 -9.33 -5.33
N PHE A 157 3.33 -8.18 -5.33
CA PHE A 157 2.28 -7.85 -6.30
C PHE A 157 2.92 -7.27 -7.55
N LYS A 158 2.79 -7.95 -8.69
CA LYS A 158 3.22 -7.42 -10.00
C LYS A 158 2.17 -6.48 -10.57
N LYS A 159 2.42 -5.95 -11.77
CA LYS A 159 1.46 -5.16 -12.55
C LYS A 159 0.17 -5.98 -12.77
N GLY A 160 -0.98 -5.36 -12.52
CA GLY A 160 -2.29 -6.01 -12.51
C GLY A 160 -2.67 -6.66 -11.17
N GLY A 161 -1.69 -6.86 -10.28
CA GLY A 161 -1.86 -7.45 -8.95
C GLY A 161 -2.75 -6.60 -8.05
N LYS A 162 -3.80 -7.20 -7.48
CA LYS A 162 -4.73 -6.53 -6.56
C LYS A 162 -5.05 -7.41 -5.36
N ALA A 163 -5.32 -6.79 -4.22
CA ALA A 163 -5.79 -7.47 -3.03
C ALA A 163 -7.30 -7.23 -2.83
N GLN A 164 -8.01 -8.22 -2.27
CA GLN A 164 -9.39 -8.07 -1.80
C GLN A 164 -9.63 -8.83 -0.49
N SER A 165 -10.78 -8.57 0.15
CA SER A 165 -11.22 -9.21 1.39
C SER A 165 -10.30 -8.98 2.61
N MET A 166 -9.44 -7.96 2.55
CA MET A 166 -8.54 -7.64 3.65
C MET A 166 -9.28 -7.18 4.90
N GLY A 167 -8.78 -7.58 6.08
CA GLY A 167 -9.30 -7.17 7.37
C GLY A 167 -8.42 -7.61 8.52
N ASP A 168 -8.85 -7.32 9.75
CA ASP A 168 -8.09 -7.61 10.98
C ASP A 168 -7.73 -9.10 11.11
N ALA A 169 -8.56 -9.99 10.55
CA ALA A 169 -8.35 -11.44 10.53
C ALA A 169 -7.61 -11.94 9.27
N SER A 170 -7.40 -11.08 8.27
CA SER A 170 -7.02 -11.47 6.91
C SER A 170 -6.14 -10.40 6.24
N HIS A 171 -4.84 -10.41 6.56
CA HIS A 171 -3.86 -9.50 6.00
C HIS A 171 -2.46 -10.11 6.03
N ILE A 172 -1.49 -9.39 5.49
CA ILE A 172 -0.07 -9.74 5.53
C ILE A 172 0.58 -9.05 6.74
N GLN A 173 1.17 -9.84 7.62
CA GLN A 173 2.05 -9.37 8.69
C GLN A 173 3.50 -9.45 8.22
N GLY A 174 4.08 -8.31 7.86
CA GLY A 174 5.44 -8.18 7.33
C GLY A 174 5.50 -7.34 6.06
N ALA A 175 6.63 -7.41 5.35
CA ALA A 175 6.87 -6.60 4.16
C ALA A 175 6.16 -7.14 2.91
N VAL A 176 5.60 -6.23 2.11
CA VAL A 176 4.96 -6.50 0.83
C VAL A 176 5.61 -5.64 -0.24
N GLU A 177 5.93 -6.23 -1.39
CA GLU A 177 6.48 -5.52 -2.54
C GLU A 177 5.39 -5.28 -3.58
N LYS A 178 5.39 -4.08 -4.16
CA LYS A 178 4.60 -3.73 -5.34
C LYS A 178 5.54 -3.38 -6.49
N ILE A 179 5.44 -4.11 -7.60
CA ILE A 179 6.08 -3.76 -8.87
C ILE A 179 5.01 -3.28 -9.85
N GLY A 180 5.17 -2.07 -10.38
CA GLY A 180 4.29 -1.48 -11.39
C GLY A 180 3.78 -0.10 -11.02
N ASN A 181 3.12 0.55 -11.98
CA ASN A 181 2.76 1.97 -11.92
C ASN A 181 1.31 2.27 -11.55
N GLU A 182 0.59 1.28 -11.03
CA GLU A 182 -0.83 1.42 -10.68
C GLU A 182 -0.97 1.92 -9.24
N VAL A 183 -2.11 2.58 -8.94
CA VAL A 183 -2.52 2.83 -7.56
C VAL A 183 -2.57 1.49 -6.83
N PHE A 184 -2.02 1.44 -5.62
CA PHE A 184 -1.93 0.21 -4.87
C PHE A 184 -2.24 0.42 -3.39
N ILE A 185 -3.08 -0.45 -2.84
CA ILE A 185 -3.41 -0.50 -1.42
C ILE A 185 -2.71 -1.73 -0.85
N TYR A 186 -1.77 -1.51 0.06
CA TYR A 186 -1.03 -2.59 0.71
C TYR A 186 -1.96 -3.39 1.63
N PRO A 187 -2.05 -4.72 1.46
CA PRO A 187 -2.85 -5.60 2.33
C PRO A 187 -2.09 -5.92 3.62
N ILE A 188 -1.55 -4.90 4.30
CA ILE A 188 -0.63 -5.05 5.43
C ILE A 188 -1.30 -4.79 6.78
N GLY A 189 -0.78 -5.44 7.81
CA GLY A 189 -1.19 -5.27 9.20
C GLY A 189 -0.15 -5.86 10.15
N ASP A 190 -0.45 -5.83 11.45
CA ASP A 190 0.42 -6.40 12.48
C ASP A 190 -0.41 -6.94 13.63
N SER A 191 -0.13 -8.19 14.03
CA SER A 191 -1.04 -8.98 14.87
C SER A 191 -2.44 -9.02 14.24
N GLU A 192 -3.52 -8.90 15.01
CA GLU A 192 -4.90 -8.92 14.49
C GLU A 192 -5.39 -7.50 14.12
N ARG A 193 -4.54 -6.69 13.48
CA ARG A 193 -4.86 -5.29 13.11
C ARG A 193 -4.47 -5.00 11.68
N TYR A 194 -5.46 -4.83 10.83
CA TYR A 194 -5.28 -4.41 9.44
C TYR A 194 -5.14 -2.90 9.36
N ARG A 195 -4.03 -2.44 8.78
CA ARG A 195 -3.69 -1.01 8.69
C ARG A 195 -3.04 -0.72 7.35
N PRO A 196 -3.86 -0.56 6.29
CA PRO A 196 -3.32 -0.37 4.96
C PRO A 196 -2.60 0.97 4.83
N ALA A 197 -1.57 0.96 3.98
CA ALA A 197 -1.07 2.14 3.32
C ALA A 197 -1.52 2.10 1.84
N ARG A 198 -1.69 3.25 1.22
CA ARG A 198 -1.96 3.36 -0.22
C ARG A 198 -0.95 4.28 -0.88
N ILE A 199 -0.46 3.88 -2.05
CA ILE A 199 0.36 4.71 -2.92
C ILE A 199 -0.41 5.10 -4.17
N SER A 200 -0.21 6.33 -4.66
CA SER A 200 -0.72 6.73 -5.97
C SER A 200 -0.05 5.96 -7.09
N ALA A 201 -0.60 6.04 -8.30
CA ALA A 201 0.09 5.60 -9.50
C ALA A 201 1.47 6.27 -9.60
N SER A 202 2.46 5.49 -10.05
CA SER A 202 3.81 5.98 -10.35
C SER A 202 3.95 6.24 -11.86
N LYS A 203 5.13 6.66 -12.35
CA LYS A 203 5.31 6.95 -13.78
C LYS A 203 5.73 5.72 -14.58
N ALA A 204 6.60 4.87 -14.03
CA ALA A 204 7.21 3.77 -14.75
C ALA A 204 6.65 2.42 -14.28
N ASP A 205 6.32 1.55 -15.23
CA ASP A 205 5.69 0.25 -14.93
C ASP A 205 6.64 -0.81 -14.36
N GLY A 206 7.92 -0.45 -14.17
CA GLY A 206 8.90 -1.19 -13.39
C GLY A 206 9.27 -0.53 -12.06
N ASP A 207 8.57 0.54 -11.64
CA ASP A 207 8.77 1.10 -10.30
C ASP A 207 8.43 0.06 -9.23
N VAL A 208 9.22 0.02 -8.16
CA VAL A 208 9.13 -0.94 -7.06
C VAL A 208 8.98 -0.21 -5.76
N PHE A 209 7.96 -0.56 -4.98
CA PHE A 209 7.70 0.03 -3.66
C PHE A 209 7.47 -1.06 -2.63
N LEU A 210 8.04 -0.88 -1.45
CA LEU A 210 7.85 -1.77 -0.32
C LEU A 210 6.92 -1.11 0.70
N GLY A 211 6.01 -1.90 1.28
CA GLY A 211 5.11 -1.48 2.35
C GLY A 211 5.11 -2.48 3.49
N GLN A 212 5.21 -1.98 4.72
CA GLN A 212 5.05 -2.76 5.95
C GLN A 212 4.37 -1.88 7.01
N TYR A 213 3.58 -2.49 7.87
CA TYR A 213 2.99 -1.85 9.05
C TYR A 213 3.57 -2.50 10.31
N VAL A 214 3.79 -1.69 11.34
CA VAL A 214 4.28 -2.15 12.65
C VAL A 214 3.48 -1.45 13.75
N TYR A 215 3.01 -2.24 14.71
CA TYR A 215 2.28 -1.77 15.88
C TYR A 215 3.05 -2.04 17.17
N ASN A 216 2.98 -1.10 18.11
CA ASN A 216 3.47 -1.22 19.49
C ASN A 216 4.98 -1.50 19.62
N ASP A 217 5.82 -0.78 18.87
CA ASP A 217 7.27 -0.77 19.03
C ASP A 217 7.74 0.48 19.78
N ALA A 218 7.66 0.46 21.11
CA ALA A 218 8.11 1.56 21.95
C ALA A 218 9.63 1.83 21.85
N ALA A 219 10.44 0.82 21.52
CA ALA A 219 11.88 0.97 21.40
C ALA A 219 12.24 1.79 20.15
N PHE A 220 11.50 1.60 19.06
CA PHE A 220 11.64 2.37 17.83
C PHE A 220 11.46 3.88 18.07
N PHE A 221 10.40 4.29 18.77
CA PHE A 221 10.11 5.70 19.03
C PHE A 221 11.04 6.31 20.08
N LYS A 222 11.44 5.55 21.11
CA LYS A 222 12.41 6.01 22.11
C LYS A 222 13.77 6.37 21.49
N ALA A 223 14.13 5.73 20.39
CA ALA A 223 15.35 6.04 19.63
C ALA A 223 15.19 7.26 18.69
N ARG A 224 13.97 7.78 18.48
CA ARG A 224 13.62 8.77 17.45
C ARG A 224 12.76 9.90 18.02
N THR A 225 13.33 10.69 18.93
CA THR A 225 12.59 11.72 19.68
C THR A 225 12.59 13.10 19.03
N ASN A 226 13.51 13.38 18.10
CA ASN A 226 13.66 14.72 17.54
C ASN A 226 12.57 15.01 16.50
N THR A 227 11.94 16.18 16.59
CA THR A 227 10.92 16.64 15.63
C THR A 227 11.26 18.03 15.10
N VAL A 228 10.86 18.34 13.87
CA VAL A 228 10.88 19.73 13.40
C VAL A 228 9.86 20.56 14.20
N GLY A 229 10.16 21.83 14.44
CA GLY A 229 9.41 22.67 15.39
C GLY A 229 7.92 22.89 15.08
N VAL A 230 7.46 22.54 13.87
CA VAL A 230 6.03 22.61 13.50
C VAL A 230 5.23 21.40 14.03
N ILE A 231 5.87 20.27 14.30
CA ILE A 231 5.23 19.06 14.81
C ILE A 231 5.01 19.20 16.32
N LYS A 232 3.74 19.12 16.73
CA LYS A 232 3.26 19.21 18.12
C LYS A 232 3.31 17.87 18.83
N ALA A 233 2.92 16.80 18.15
CA ALA A 233 2.93 15.43 18.66
C ALA A 233 3.05 14.44 17.49
N ILE A 234 3.62 13.27 17.76
CA ILE A 234 3.62 12.14 16.84
C ILE A 234 2.83 10.99 17.46
N ASN A 235 2.26 10.14 16.62
CA ASN A 235 1.70 8.86 17.03
C ASN A 235 2.86 7.90 17.29
N ASP A 236 3.06 7.55 18.54
CA ASP A 236 4.15 6.68 19.01
C ASP A 236 3.70 5.23 19.21
N GLN A 237 2.51 4.88 18.74
CA GLN A 237 1.93 3.54 18.87
C GLN A 237 2.10 2.70 17.60
N GLU A 238 2.24 3.32 16.44
CA GLU A 238 2.30 2.62 15.15
C GLU A 238 3.08 3.42 14.12
N TYR A 239 3.64 2.72 13.14
CA TYR A 239 4.28 3.34 11.99
C TYR A 239 4.22 2.43 10.77
N TRP A 240 4.42 3.03 9.61
CA TRP A 240 4.56 2.35 8.34
C TRP A 240 5.99 2.47 7.85
N ILE A 241 6.48 1.42 7.22
CA ILE A 241 7.71 1.44 6.43
C ILE A 241 7.28 1.49 4.98
N ILE A 242 7.58 2.59 4.31
CA ILE A 242 7.35 2.76 2.87
C ILE A 242 8.69 3.05 2.23
N ASP A 243 9.18 2.14 1.41
CA ASP A 243 10.47 2.27 0.72
C ASP A 243 10.34 2.16 -0.79
N LYS A 244 11.35 2.62 -1.50
CA LYS A 244 11.48 2.47 -2.95
C LYS A 244 12.68 1.60 -3.28
N GLY A 245 12.55 0.75 -4.29
CA GLY A 245 13.61 -0.16 -4.72
C GLY A 245 14.93 0.55 -5.11
N ASN A 246 14.87 1.77 -5.65
CA ASN A 246 16.05 2.61 -5.85
C ASN A 246 15.72 4.11 -6.03
N ASN A 247 16.75 4.96 -6.07
CA ASN A 247 16.59 6.41 -6.17
C ASN A 247 16.12 6.93 -7.54
N GLU A 248 16.14 6.11 -8.59
CA GLU A 248 15.73 6.49 -9.94
C GLU A 248 14.21 6.33 -10.15
N GLN A 249 13.54 5.63 -9.23
CA GLN A 249 12.10 5.40 -9.28
C GLN A 249 11.29 6.67 -9.02
N SER A 250 10.09 6.68 -9.59
CA SER A 250 9.15 7.79 -9.46
C SER A 250 8.70 7.98 -8.02
N ASP A 251 8.46 9.23 -7.62
CA ASP A 251 7.82 9.51 -6.33
C ASP A 251 6.30 9.41 -6.42
N VAL A 252 5.66 9.00 -5.33
CA VAL A 252 4.21 8.77 -5.20
C VAL A 252 3.60 9.61 -4.08
N LEU A 253 2.29 9.86 -4.14
CA LEU A 253 1.53 10.28 -2.96
C LEU A 253 1.38 9.08 -2.03
N LEU A 254 1.47 9.33 -0.72
CA LEU A 254 1.22 8.32 0.30
C LEU A 254 -0.08 8.65 1.01
N THR A 255 -0.97 7.66 1.17
CA THR A 255 -2.12 7.73 2.05
C THR A 255 -1.98 6.72 3.17
N LEU A 256 -2.16 7.15 4.42
CA LEU A 256 -2.21 6.32 5.62
C LEU A 256 -3.61 6.37 6.24
N THR A 257 -3.93 5.37 7.06
CA THR A 257 -5.20 5.29 7.79
C THR A 257 -4.98 5.57 9.28
N TRP A 258 -6.02 6.02 9.98
CA TRP A 258 -6.05 6.05 11.45
C TRP A 258 -7.22 5.26 12.00
N ASP A 259 -7.07 4.82 13.25
CA ASP A 259 -8.11 4.10 13.98
C ASP A 259 -7.97 4.37 15.48
N GLU A 260 -9.06 4.58 16.18
CA GLU A 260 -9.07 4.96 17.59
C GLU A 260 -8.49 3.89 18.52
N SER A 261 -8.36 2.63 18.06
CA SER A 261 -7.75 1.54 18.82
C SER A 261 -6.22 1.45 18.68
N THR A 262 -5.63 2.10 17.67
CA THR A 262 -4.17 2.05 17.43
C THR A 262 -3.52 3.41 17.41
N THR A 263 -4.23 4.44 16.95
CA THR A 263 -3.72 5.81 16.87
C THR A 263 -3.90 6.51 18.20
N ALA A 264 -2.83 7.13 18.70
CA ALA A 264 -2.84 7.82 19.99
C ALA A 264 -3.93 8.91 20.07
N ALA A 265 -4.71 8.92 21.15
CA ALA A 265 -5.88 9.80 21.29
C ALA A 265 -5.54 11.30 21.21
N ASN A 266 -4.35 11.71 21.68
CA ASN A 266 -3.88 13.09 21.58
C ASN A 266 -3.68 13.53 20.12
N VAL A 267 -3.33 12.60 19.22
CA VAL A 267 -3.15 12.86 17.79
C VAL A 267 -4.51 13.01 17.06
N LEU A 268 -5.59 12.46 17.64
CA LEU A 268 -6.95 12.51 17.09
C LEU A 268 -7.82 13.62 17.69
N THR A 269 -7.24 14.60 18.37
CA THR A 269 -8.01 15.69 19.00
C THR A 269 -8.69 16.60 17.97
N ASN A 270 -7.99 16.93 16.88
CA ASN A 270 -8.50 17.79 15.80
C ASN A 270 -7.98 17.31 14.45
N PRO A 271 -8.38 16.11 14.00
CA PRO A 271 -7.71 15.43 12.91
C PRO A 271 -7.83 16.21 11.61
N GLU A 272 -9.01 16.74 11.28
CA GLU A 272 -9.25 17.49 10.04
C GLU A 272 -8.30 18.69 9.84
N GLU A 273 -7.84 19.30 10.93
CA GLU A 273 -7.03 20.53 10.87
C GLU A 273 -5.57 20.34 11.25
N GLU A 274 -5.25 19.35 12.10
CA GLU A 274 -3.89 19.16 12.63
C GLU A 274 -3.21 17.88 12.13
N LEU A 275 -3.95 16.87 11.63
CA LEU A 275 -3.40 15.55 11.37
C LEU A 275 -2.66 15.48 10.04
N HIS A 276 -1.35 15.27 10.14
CA HIS A 276 -0.44 15.12 9.01
C HIS A 276 0.24 13.76 9.02
N ILE A 277 0.78 13.37 7.86
CA ILE A 277 1.78 12.32 7.76
C ILE A 277 3.14 12.93 8.08
N VAL A 278 3.88 12.31 9.00
CA VAL A 278 5.25 12.68 9.33
C VAL A 278 6.20 11.56 8.97
N ARG A 279 7.42 11.90 8.57
CA ARG A 279 8.46 10.94 8.16
C ARG A 279 9.74 11.12 8.94
N TRP A 280 10.40 10.04 9.33
CA TRP A 280 11.74 10.09 9.90
C TRP A 280 12.78 10.33 8.82
N ASP A 281 13.50 11.45 8.91
CA ASP A 281 14.70 11.69 8.10
C ASP A 281 15.91 11.04 8.76
N ALA A 282 16.36 9.91 8.21
CA ALA A 282 17.48 9.16 8.76
C ALA A 282 18.83 9.90 8.66
N LYS A 283 19.00 10.86 7.73
CA LYS A 283 20.24 11.63 7.61
C LYS A 283 20.31 12.73 8.66
N GLN A 284 19.20 13.40 8.89
CA GLN A 284 19.08 14.49 9.86
C GLN A 284 18.72 14.00 11.27
N GLN A 285 18.31 12.73 11.41
CA GLN A 285 17.84 12.13 12.66
C GLN A 285 16.71 12.96 13.29
N ILE A 286 15.69 13.30 12.49
CA ILE A 286 14.56 14.15 12.87
C ILE A 286 13.28 13.75 12.13
N TRP A 287 12.12 13.82 12.79
CA TRP A 287 10.81 13.74 12.13
C TRP A 287 10.52 15.03 11.38
N VAL A 288 10.14 14.90 10.11
CA VAL A 288 9.73 15.99 9.23
C VAL A 288 8.25 15.85 8.87
N ASP A 289 7.61 16.98 8.59
CA ASP A 289 6.22 17.03 8.15
C ASP A 289 6.13 16.81 6.63
N GLU A 290 5.37 15.79 6.21
CA GLU A 290 5.05 15.51 4.80
C GLU A 290 3.65 16.05 4.43
N GLY A 291 2.97 16.71 5.37
CA GLY A 291 1.63 17.25 5.24
C GLY A 291 0.53 16.20 5.38
N GLY A 292 -0.72 16.66 5.42
CA GLY A 292 -1.88 15.76 5.37
C GLY A 292 -3.09 16.46 4.78
N VAL A 293 -3.77 15.78 3.86
CA VAL A 293 -5.17 16.04 3.55
C VAL A 293 -6.00 14.92 4.13
N VAL A 294 -6.89 15.30 5.03
CA VAL A 294 -7.68 14.38 5.84
C VAL A 294 -9.04 14.12 5.20
N ASP A 295 -9.41 12.85 5.08
CA ASP A 295 -10.75 12.39 4.74
C ASP A 295 -11.36 11.74 5.99
N MET A 296 -12.23 12.49 6.66
CA MET A 296 -12.92 12.03 7.88
C MET A 296 -13.89 10.87 7.62
N SER A 297 -14.34 10.67 6.38
CA SER A 297 -15.31 9.62 6.04
C SER A 297 -14.64 8.25 5.92
N THR A 298 -13.41 8.22 5.40
CA THR A 298 -12.61 6.99 5.23
C THR A 298 -11.55 6.82 6.30
N LYS A 299 -11.36 7.81 7.17
CA LYS A 299 -10.28 7.88 8.17
C LYS A 299 -8.90 7.77 7.53
N GLU A 300 -8.69 8.56 6.48
CA GLU A 300 -7.46 8.56 5.70
C GLU A 300 -6.77 9.92 5.68
N VAL A 301 -5.44 9.92 5.71
CA VAL A 301 -4.62 11.12 5.52
C VAL A 301 -3.74 10.90 4.30
N THR A 302 -3.75 11.82 3.33
CA THR A 302 -2.91 11.75 2.13
C THR A 302 -1.87 12.85 2.14
N THR A 303 -0.62 12.56 1.76
CA THR A 303 0.42 13.57 1.63
C THR A 303 0.03 14.63 0.60
N ILE A 304 0.50 15.85 0.83
CA ILE A 304 0.15 17.05 0.06
C ILE A 304 0.99 17.20 -1.22
N GLY A 305 1.55 16.10 -1.71
CA GLY A 305 2.59 16.07 -2.72
C GLY A 305 3.34 14.75 -2.66
N THR A 306 4.10 14.45 -3.70
CA THR A 306 4.82 13.18 -3.74
C THR A 306 5.95 13.18 -2.73
N VAL A 307 6.07 12.10 -1.96
CA VAL A 307 7.09 11.98 -0.91
C VAL A 307 8.48 11.92 -1.55
N LYS A 308 9.41 12.72 -1.04
CA LYS A 308 10.80 12.78 -1.55
C LYS A 308 11.77 11.95 -0.72
N GLY A 309 11.39 11.66 0.52
CA GLY A 309 12.08 10.72 1.38
C GLY A 309 11.22 9.49 1.61
N TYR A 310 11.90 8.39 1.93
CA TYR A 310 11.33 7.06 2.15
C TYR A 310 11.91 6.47 3.45
N GLY A 311 11.31 5.40 3.95
CA GLY A 311 11.64 4.79 5.23
C GLY A 311 10.43 4.80 6.16
N PHE A 312 10.57 5.40 7.35
CA PHE A 312 9.55 5.33 8.40
C PHE A 312 8.60 6.52 8.37
N PHE A 313 7.31 6.23 8.34
CA PHE A 313 6.22 7.20 8.37
C PHE A 313 5.29 6.90 9.54
N THR A 314 4.76 7.94 10.19
CA THR A 314 3.66 7.81 11.13
C THR A 314 2.72 9.00 11.00
N LEU A 315 1.66 9.04 11.79
CA LEU A 315 0.77 10.19 11.90
C LEU A 315 1.29 11.15 12.97
N GLY A 316 1.01 12.44 12.82
CA GLY A 316 1.33 13.44 13.84
C GLY A 316 0.41 14.64 13.74
N THR A 317 0.37 15.42 14.80
CA THR A 317 -0.31 16.72 14.80
C THR A 317 0.70 17.83 14.59
N VAL A 318 0.36 18.81 13.76
CA VAL A 318 1.13 20.05 13.62
C VAL A 318 0.44 21.22 14.33
N ASN A 319 1.21 22.22 14.72
CA ASN A 319 0.62 23.47 15.22
C ASN A 319 -0.11 24.17 14.07
N LYS A 320 -1.44 24.21 14.14
CA LYS A 320 -2.28 25.00 13.22
C LYS A 320 -1.96 26.50 13.28
N ASP A 321 -1.41 26.96 14.41
CA ASP A 321 -1.03 28.35 14.67
C ASP A 321 0.28 28.74 13.98
N TRP A 322 0.23 28.76 12.65
CA TRP A 322 0.66 29.94 11.91
C TRP A 322 -0.58 30.60 11.33
N VAL A 323 -1.50 31.04 12.20
CA VAL A 323 -2.27 32.26 11.90
C VAL A 323 -1.26 33.39 11.91
N LEU A 324 -0.59 33.51 10.79
CA LEU A 324 0.16 34.68 10.46
C LEU A 324 -0.88 35.80 10.37
N ASP A 325 -0.65 36.91 11.04
CA ASP A 325 -1.49 38.08 10.85
C ASP A 325 -1.49 38.39 9.34
N GLY A 326 -2.64 38.25 8.67
CA GLY A 326 -2.75 38.28 7.20
C GLY A 326 -2.75 36.93 6.45
N ASP A 327 -2.99 35.79 7.11
CA ASP A 327 -3.08 34.47 6.48
C ASP A 327 -4.16 34.38 5.37
N ILE A 328 -4.00 33.42 4.47
CA ILE A 328 -4.98 33.13 3.42
C ILE A 328 -6.17 32.35 3.98
N VAL A 329 -7.38 32.68 3.52
CA VAL A 329 -8.60 31.89 3.81
C VAL A 329 -8.99 31.15 2.54
N ILE A 330 -9.12 29.83 2.64
CA ILE A 330 -9.36 28.97 1.48
C ILE A 330 -10.77 28.42 1.57
N TYR A 331 -11.57 28.66 0.53
CA TYR A 331 -12.92 28.09 0.43
C TYR A 331 -12.88 26.83 -0.42
N ASN A 332 -13.25 25.70 0.18
CA ASN A 332 -13.12 24.37 -0.39
C ASN A 332 -14.25 23.98 -1.35
N LEU A 333 -15.02 24.94 -1.90
CA LEU A 333 -16.12 24.69 -2.82
C LEU A 333 -15.96 25.49 -4.13
N VAL A 334 -16.16 24.83 -5.27
CA VAL A 334 -16.20 25.43 -6.60
C VAL A 334 -17.43 24.92 -7.36
N THR A 335 -18.27 25.84 -7.82
CA THR A 335 -19.49 25.61 -8.61
C THR A 335 -19.43 26.47 -9.88
N PRO A 336 -18.74 26.02 -10.95
CA PRO A 336 -18.55 26.83 -12.15
C PRO A 336 -19.80 26.75 -13.05
N ASP A 337 -20.90 27.34 -12.59
CA ASP A 337 -22.20 27.39 -13.27
C ASP A 337 -22.54 28.78 -13.85
N GLY A 338 -21.72 29.79 -13.57
CA GLY A 338 -21.85 31.14 -14.08
C GLY A 338 -22.84 32.01 -13.33
N ASP A 339 -23.27 31.62 -12.12
CA ASP A 339 -24.18 32.41 -11.29
C ASP A 339 -23.47 33.56 -10.51
N GLY A 340 -22.14 33.64 -10.62
CA GLY A 340 -21.30 34.62 -9.95
C GLY A 340 -20.82 34.20 -8.56
N LYS A 341 -21.16 33.00 -8.08
CA LYS A 341 -20.82 32.50 -6.74
C LYS A 341 -19.99 31.22 -6.85
N ASN A 342 -18.84 31.20 -6.19
CA ASN A 342 -17.91 30.06 -6.19
C ASN A 342 -17.56 29.54 -7.61
N ASP A 343 -17.68 30.37 -8.64
CA ASP A 343 -17.38 30.04 -10.05
C ASP A 343 -15.91 29.66 -10.29
N TYR A 344 -15.06 29.99 -9.31
CA TYR A 344 -13.64 29.68 -9.30
C TYR A 344 -13.20 29.35 -7.88
N PHE A 345 -12.01 28.80 -7.73
CA PHE A 345 -11.45 28.47 -6.43
C PHE A 345 -11.04 29.74 -5.67
N ILE A 346 -11.78 30.09 -4.61
CA ILE A 346 -11.59 31.32 -3.86
C ILE A 346 -10.54 31.12 -2.77
N ILE A 347 -9.52 31.98 -2.79
CA ILE A 347 -8.49 32.06 -1.75
C ILE A 347 -8.37 33.53 -1.35
N ASP A 348 -8.98 33.92 -0.24
CA ASP A 348 -8.86 35.29 0.28
C ASP A 348 -7.42 35.57 0.73
N ASN A 349 -7.04 36.84 0.65
CA ASN A 349 -5.71 37.36 1.00
C ASN A 349 -4.54 36.80 0.18
N ILE A 350 -4.76 35.91 -0.81
CA ILE A 350 -3.68 35.36 -1.65
C ILE A 350 -2.91 36.45 -2.42
N LYS A 351 -3.57 37.57 -2.73
CA LYS A 351 -2.97 38.77 -3.34
C LYS A 351 -1.84 39.39 -2.51
N ASN A 352 -1.82 39.18 -1.20
CA ASN A 352 -0.75 39.65 -0.32
C ASN A 352 0.54 38.81 -0.51
N TYR A 353 0.42 37.69 -1.23
CA TYR A 353 1.49 36.73 -1.47
C TYR A 353 1.72 36.53 -2.97
N PRO A 354 2.35 37.50 -3.67
CA PRO A 354 2.51 37.44 -5.12
C PRO A 354 3.39 36.27 -5.59
N ASN A 355 4.32 35.81 -4.73
CA ASN A 355 5.06 34.57 -4.92
C ASN A 355 4.27 33.38 -4.36
N ASN A 356 3.16 33.05 -5.02
CA ASN A 356 2.36 31.89 -4.69
C ASN A 356 2.31 30.88 -5.85
N LYS A 357 1.93 29.65 -5.51
CA LYS A 357 1.71 28.53 -6.42
C LYS A 357 0.46 27.77 -5.99
N VAL A 358 -0.43 27.47 -6.94
CA VAL A 358 -1.63 26.66 -6.70
C VAL A 358 -1.58 25.45 -7.62
N GLU A 359 -1.67 24.26 -7.04
CA GLU A 359 -1.77 22.98 -7.75
C GLU A 359 -3.05 22.27 -7.34
N ILE A 360 -3.73 21.62 -8.29
CA ILE A 360 -4.93 20.82 -8.02
C ILE A 360 -4.77 19.45 -8.64
N PHE A 361 -5.14 18.42 -7.88
CA PHE A 361 -5.03 17.01 -8.22
C PHE A 361 -6.42 16.36 -8.14
N ASN A 362 -6.69 15.39 -9.01
CA ASN A 362 -7.88 14.56 -8.90
C ASN A 362 -7.72 13.47 -7.83
N ARG A 363 -8.77 12.68 -7.60
CA ARG A 363 -8.78 11.59 -6.60
C ARG A 363 -7.68 10.54 -6.78
N TRP A 364 -7.15 10.40 -7.99
CA TRP A 364 -6.10 9.42 -8.32
C TRP A 364 -4.69 10.00 -8.25
N GLY A 365 -4.53 11.25 -7.79
CA GLY A 365 -3.24 11.93 -7.67
C GLY A 365 -2.72 12.53 -8.99
N ALA A 366 -3.50 12.49 -10.07
CA ALA A 366 -3.12 13.15 -11.32
C ALA A 366 -3.39 14.65 -11.21
N ARG A 367 -2.37 15.46 -11.53
CA ARG A 367 -2.46 16.91 -11.50
C ARG A 367 -3.30 17.43 -12.66
N VAL A 368 -4.37 18.14 -12.34
CA VAL A 368 -5.33 18.70 -13.30
C VAL A 368 -5.15 20.20 -13.51
N TYR A 369 -4.54 20.92 -12.56
CA TYR A 369 -4.27 22.36 -12.68
C TYR A 369 -2.97 22.72 -11.95
N GLU A 370 -2.21 23.67 -12.49
CA GLU A 370 -1.02 24.24 -11.87
C GLU A 370 -0.85 25.68 -12.35
N THR A 371 -0.72 26.63 -11.42
CA THR A 371 -0.32 27.99 -11.75
C THR A 371 0.60 28.59 -10.70
N ARG A 372 1.28 29.68 -11.09
CA ARG A 372 2.05 30.57 -10.21
C ARG A 372 1.42 31.95 -10.25
N GLY A 373 1.44 32.68 -9.13
CA GLY A 373 0.83 34.00 -9.02
C GLY A 373 -0.69 33.94 -9.18
N TYR A 374 -1.33 33.01 -8.46
CA TYR A 374 -2.79 32.90 -8.38
C TYR A 374 -3.35 34.20 -7.79
N ASP A 375 -4.25 34.85 -8.54
CA ASP A 375 -4.83 36.14 -8.17
C ASP A 375 -6.29 36.23 -8.63
N PRO A 376 -7.26 36.28 -7.71
CA PRO A 376 -8.66 36.43 -8.06
C PRO A 376 -9.10 37.86 -8.39
N HIS A 377 -8.30 38.92 -8.18
CA HIS A 377 -8.79 40.29 -8.42
C HIS A 377 -7.70 41.34 -8.73
N GLY A 378 -7.62 41.75 -10.01
CA GLY A 378 -7.81 43.18 -10.30
C GLY A 378 -7.06 43.87 -11.43
N ASP A 379 -6.14 43.22 -12.16
CA ASP A 379 -5.39 43.88 -13.26
C ASP A 379 -5.73 43.34 -14.66
N GLY A 380 -6.63 42.36 -14.75
CA GLY A 380 -6.99 41.67 -15.98
C GLY A 380 -6.38 40.28 -16.15
N SER A 381 -5.65 39.74 -15.16
CA SER A 381 -5.23 38.34 -15.19
C SER A 381 -6.38 37.37 -14.85
N THR A 382 -6.61 36.40 -15.74
CA THR A 382 -7.60 35.32 -15.59
C THR A 382 -7.04 34.13 -14.79
N ASN A 383 -6.03 34.34 -13.94
CA ASN A 383 -5.21 33.27 -13.36
C ASN A 383 -5.84 32.60 -12.12
N VAL A 384 -7.01 32.00 -12.31
CA VAL A 384 -7.74 31.24 -11.29
C VAL A 384 -8.25 29.91 -11.83
N PHE A 385 -8.47 28.94 -10.95
CA PHE A 385 -9.04 27.66 -11.30
C PHE A 385 -10.55 27.74 -11.39
N ARG A 386 -11.13 27.34 -12.52
CA ARG A 386 -12.57 27.41 -12.83
C ARG A 386 -13.22 26.04 -13.08
N GLY A 387 -12.61 24.97 -12.57
CA GLY A 387 -13.08 23.61 -12.85
C GLY A 387 -12.70 23.06 -14.23
N TYR A 388 -11.66 23.60 -14.87
CA TYR A 388 -11.14 23.10 -16.15
C TYR A 388 -9.71 22.57 -15.99
N SER A 389 -9.39 21.50 -16.72
CA SER A 389 -8.04 20.94 -16.73
C SER A 389 -7.07 21.80 -17.55
N GLU A 390 -5.87 22.00 -17.02
CA GLU A 390 -4.70 22.53 -17.73
C GLU A 390 -3.57 21.48 -17.87
N GLY A 391 -3.85 20.22 -17.53
CA GLY A 391 -2.89 19.12 -17.54
C GLY A 391 -2.26 18.84 -18.92
N LYS A 392 -0.98 18.45 -18.92
CA LYS A 392 -0.20 18.16 -20.15
C LYS A 392 -0.26 16.69 -20.62
N VAL A 393 -0.82 15.75 -19.84
CA VAL A 393 -0.56 14.31 -20.07
C VAL A 393 -1.79 13.39 -20.02
N THR A 394 -2.84 13.67 -19.23
CA THR A 394 -3.96 12.69 -19.04
C THR A 394 -5.38 13.27 -19.12
N VAL A 395 -5.53 14.60 -19.14
CA VAL A 395 -6.83 15.27 -19.30
C VAL A 395 -6.63 16.40 -20.29
N ASP A 396 -7.38 16.39 -21.39
CA ASP A 396 -7.24 17.38 -22.46
C ASP A 396 -7.35 18.80 -21.91
N LYS A 397 -6.40 19.66 -22.30
CA LYS A 397 -6.36 21.06 -21.89
C LYS A 397 -7.67 21.74 -22.28
N GLY A 398 -8.31 22.42 -21.32
CA GLY A 398 -9.60 23.09 -21.52
C GLY A 398 -10.83 22.20 -21.35
N THR A 399 -10.66 20.95 -20.89
CA THR A 399 -11.80 20.06 -20.58
C THR A 399 -12.40 20.41 -19.23
N LYS A 400 -13.73 20.51 -19.16
CA LYS A 400 -14.48 20.65 -17.90
C LYS A 400 -14.26 19.37 -17.07
N LEU A 401 -13.77 19.54 -15.85
CA LEU A 401 -13.56 18.45 -14.91
C LEU A 401 -14.92 17.96 -14.38
N SER A 402 -15.04 16.68 -14.05
CA SER A 402 -16.28 16.11 -13.52
C SER A 402 -16.53 16.53 -12.07
N SER A 403 -17.79 16.57 -11.64
CA SER A 403 -18.12 16.74 -10.22
C SER A 403 -17.43 15.69 -9.34
N GLY A 404 -16.92 16.11 -8.18
CA GLY A 404 -16.27 15.23 -7.22
C GLY A 404 -15.25 15.92 -6.33
N THR A 405 -14.56 15.11 -5.54
CA THR A 405 -13.49 15.57 -4.64
C THR A 405 -12.15 15.63 -5.36
N TYR A 406 -11.55 16.81 -5.33
CA TYR A 406 -10.19 17.12 -5.76
C TYR A 406 -9.35 17.48 -4.53
N TYR A 407 -8.05 17.69 -4.74
CA TYR A 407 -7.11 18.07 -3.71
C TYR A 407 -6.30 19.27 -4.18
N TYR A 408 -6.20 20.32 -3.36
CA TYR A 408 -5.37 21.48 -3.69
C TYR A 408 -4.11 21.51 -2.85
N VAL A 409 -3.06 22.12 -3.40
CA VAL A 409 -1.82 22.44 -2.72
C VAL A 409 -1.47 23.89 -3.04
N ILE A 410 -1.50 24.75 -2.04
CA ILE A 410 -1.19 26.17 -2.14
C ILE A 410 0.13 26.40 -1.42
N THR A 411 1.11 26.94 -2.14
CA THR A 411 2.41 27.31 -1.57
C THR A 411 2.59 28.82 -1.71
N TYR A 412 2.98 29.53 -0.67
CA TYR A 412 3.18 30.98 -0.73
C TYR A 412 4.33 31.42 0.16
N GLU A 413 5.05 32.46 -0.28
CA GLU A 413 6.12 33.06 0.50
C GLU A 413 5.55 33.97 1.59
N TYR A 414 5.88 33.70 2.84
CA TYR A 414 5.53 34.54 3.98
C TYR A 414 6.78 35.18 4.60
N THR A 415 6.73 36.48 4.83
CA THR A 415 7.82 37.24 5.45
C THR A 415 7.37 37.82 6.78
N ASP A 416 8.07 37.50 7.86
CA ASP A 416 7.93 38.13 9.18
C ASP A 416 9.26 38.72 9.67
N SER A 417 9.27 39.19 10.92
CA SER A 417 10.45 39.69 11.62
C SER A 417 11.62 38.69 11.70
N ASN A 418 11.38 37.41 11.51
CA ASN A 418 12.39 36.34 11.55
C ASN A 418 12.88 35.92 10.15
N GLY A 419 12.38 36.56 9.08
CA GLY A 419 12.79 36.32 7.70
C GLY A 419 11.66 35.81 6.81
N SER A 420 12.03 35.39 5.59
CA SER A 420 11.09 34.81 4.62
C SER A 420 11.11 33.28 4.67
N ARG A 421 9.93 32.66 4.65
CA ARG A 421 9.74 31.21 4.55
C ARG A 421 8.57 30.85 3.62
N MET A 422 8.67 29.70 2.94
CA MET A 422 7.54 29.17 2.17
C MET A 422 6.55 28.47 3.12
N ILE A 423 5.30 28.91 3.09
CA ILE A 423 4.17 28.24 3.74
C ILE A 423 3.47 27.36 2.71
N LYS A 424 3.04 26.17 3.14
CA LYS A 424 2.30 25.22 2.30
C LYS A 424 1.00 24.84 3.01
N LYS A 425 -0.12 25.04 2.34
CA LYS A 425 -1.47 24.63 2.79
C LYS A 425 -2.08 23.68 1.75
N ALA A 426 -2.81 22.69 2.22
CA ALA A 426 -3.50 21.74 1.34
C ALA A 426 -4.75 21.23 2.03
N ALA A 427 -5.80 20.98 1.26
CA ALA A 427 -6.99 20.30 1.71
C ALA A 427 -7.75 19.73 0.50
N ASN A 428 -8.93 19.18 0.75
CA ASN A 428 -9.85 18.80 -0.30
C ASN A 428 -10.49 20.03 -0.97
N LEU A 429 -10.84 19.88 -2.25
CA LEU A 429 -11.63 20.83 -3.02
C LEU A 429 -12.86 20.09 -3.54
N HIS A 430 -14.04 20.51 -3.15
CA HIS A 430 -15.28 20.04 -3.73
C HIS A 430 -15.55 20.81 -5.03
N LEU A 431 -15.64 20.08 -6.14
CA LEU A 431 -16.03 20.63 -7.43
C LEU A 431 -17.40 20.07 -7.80
N GLU A 432 -18.37 20.94 -8.07
CA GLU A 432 -19.71 20.58 -8.52
C GLU A 432 -19.98 21.22 -9.88
N THR A 433 -19.92 20.41 -10.93
CA THR A 433 -20.19 20.83 -12.31
C THR A 433 -21.58 20.35 -12.72
N ASN A 434 -22.54 21.28 -12.83
CA ASN A 434 -23.81 21.04 -13.50
C ASN A 434 -23.69 21.14 -15.03
#